data_AF-A0A657APM0-F1
#
_entry.id   AF-A0A657APM0-F1
#
_cell.length_a   1.000
_cell.length_b   1.000
_cell.length_c   1.000
_cell.angle_alpha   90.00
_cell.angle_beta   90.00
_cell.angle_gamma   90.00
#
_symmetry.space_group_name_H-M   'P 1'
#
loop_
_entity.id
_entity.type
_entity.pdbx_description
1 polymer ?
#
loop_
_entity_poly.entity_id
_entity_poly.type
_entity_poly.pdbx_seq_one_letter_code
_entity_poly.pdbx_strand_id
1 'polypeptide(L)'
;MPEGEANILIGNEVSEPVAKSFGKSLSFKLTFWFLVLAIVPMILIASMSYYQAYSSLRQAAVDELVQAADLNERFIRSWFNYRFTDVTLQAGVPTHKDLLISLREGYEHSNTDLFTYVHSSDWQARVKGQEDSIVAIGAAYPYVYDIFLIDNQGNILYTIEHEDDFGTNLFDGRYAQTKFSWLVQ
;
A
#
# COMPACT_ATOMS: atom_id res chain seq x y z
N MET A 1 -72.17 60.10 92.63
CA MET A 1 -71.38 61.32 92.37
C MET A 1 -69.91 60.96 92.41
N PRO A 2 -69.13 61.46 91.45
CA PRO A 2 -68.68 60.63 90.33
C PRO A 2 -67.18 60.82 89.99
N GLU A 3 -66.65 60.06 89.03
CA GLU A 3 -66.16 60.51 87.70
C GLU A 3 -64.62 60.46 87.64
N GLY A 4 -63.95 60.04 86.57
CA GLY A 4 -64.40 60.03 85.18
C GLY A 4 -63.67 59.04 84.27
N GLU A 5 -64.14 59.10 83.04
CA GLU A 5 -64.02 58.17 81.92
C GLU A 5 -62.75 58.39 81.08
N ALA A 6 -62.33 57.35 80.37
CA ALA A 6 -61.87 57.48 78.98
C ALA A 6 -61.90 56.11 78.29
N ASN A 7 -62.87 55.93 77.41
CA ASN A 7 -63.04 54.80 76.50
C ASN A 7 -62.50 55.21 75.13
N ILE A 8 -61.55 54.46 74.54
CA ILE A 8 -61.25 54.57 73.10
C ILE A 8 -61.12 53.17 72.51
N LEU A 9 -61.84 53.04 71.39
CA LEU A 9 -62.32 51.87 70.66
C LEU A 9 -61.30 51.27 69.66
N ILE A 10 -61.69 50.11 69.10
CA ILE A 10 -61.36 49.53 67.76
C ILE A 10 -59.98 48.84 67.65
N GLY A 11 -59.81 47.62 67.11
CA GLY A 11 -60.74 46.71 66.43
C GLY A 11 -60.00 45.45 65.96
N ASN A 12 -60.78 44.43 65.59
CA ASN A 12 -60.31 43.22 64.91
C ASN A 12 -59.76 43.58 63.51
N GLU A 13 -58.51 43.26 63.23
CA GLU A 13 -57.99 43.15 61.87
C GLU A 13 -57.65 41.68 61.59
N VAL A 14 -58.48 41.08 60.73
CA VAL A 14 -58.26 39.79 60.08
C VAL A 14 -57.07 39.96 59.14
N SER A 15 -55.98 39.25 59.41
CA SER A 15 -54.80 39.25 58.54
C SER A 15 -55.07 38.44 57.26
N GLU A 16 -55.16 39.13 56.12
CA GLU A 16 -55.09 38.49 54.79
C GLU A 16 -53.71 37.83 54.57
N PRO A 17 -53.64 36.71 53.81
CA PRO A 17 -52.36 36.09 53.51
C PRO A 17 -51.59 36.94 52.50
N VAL A 18 -50.45 37.51 52.92
CA VAL A 18 -49.50 38.18 52.02
C VAL A 18 -49.00 37.18 50.98
N ALA A 19 -49.50 37.28 49.75
CA ALA A 19 -49.00 36.51 48.62
C ALA A 19 -47.53 36.86 48.36
N LYS A 20 -46.63 35.93 48.69
CA LYS A 20 -45.19 36.11 48.51
C LYS A 20 -44.83 35.94 47.03
N SER A 21 -44.79 37.04 46.28
CA SER A 21 -44.26 37.02 44.91
C SER A 21 -42.74 36.86 44.98
N PHE A 22 -42.23 35.70 44.59
CA PHE A 22 -40.80 35.49 44.38
C PHE A 22 -40.38 36.15 43.06
N GLY A 23 -40.04 37.44 43.10
CA GLY A 23 -39.32 38.11 42.01
C GLY A 23 -37.94 37.48 41.83
N LYS A 24 -37.57 37.11 40.60
CA LYS A 24 -36.28 36.48 40.29
C LYS A 24 -35.11 37.32 40.88
N SER A 25 -34.38 36.74 41.84
CA SER A 25 -33.27 37.38 42.57
C SER A 25 -32.21 37.95 41.63
N LEU A 26 -31.78 39.19 41.87
CA LEU A 26 -30.74 39.89 41.11
C LEU A 26 -29.42 39.12 41.04
N SER A 27 -29.06 38.41 42.12
CA SER A 27 -27.86 37.56 42.18
C SER A 27 -27.88 36.46 41.12
N PHE A 28 -29.04 35.81 40.93
CA PHE A 28 -29.19 34.74 39.94
C PHE A 28 -29.02 35.24 38.51
N LYS A 29 -29.57 36.43 38.18
CA LYS A 29 -29.39 37.04 36.85
C LYS A 29 -27.93 37.39 36.58
N LEU A 30 -27.24 37.97 37.57
CA LEU A 30 -25.84 38.36 37.43
C LEU A 30 -24.93 37.14 37.26
N THR A 31 -25.08 36.11 38.09
CA THR A 31 -24.31 34.85 38.00
C THR A 31 -24.57 34.12 36.69
N PHE A 32 -25.81 34.10 36.21
CA PHE A 32 -26.15 33.52 34.92
C PHE A 32 -25.42 34.21 33.76
N TRP A 33 -25.43 35.55 33.70
CA TRP A 33 -24.71 36.29 32.66
C TRP A 33 -23.20 36.10 32.74
N PHE A 34 -22.64 36.01 33.94
CA PHE A 34 -21.22 35.68 34.14
C PHE A 34 -20.86 34.27 33.64
N LEU A 35 -21.74 33.29 33.89
CA LEU A 35 -21.59 31.91 33.41
C LEU A 35 -21.62 31.83 31.88
N VAL A 36 -22.60 32.50 31.26
CA VAL A 36 -22.72 32.58 29.80
C VAL A 36 -21.46 33.21 29.20
N LEU A 37 -20.98 34.31 29.78
CA LEU A 37 -19.77 35.00 29.32
C LEU A 37 -18.51 34.13 29.41
N ALA A 38 -18.42 33.22 30.39
CA ALA A 38 -17.29 32.30 30.53
C ALA A 38 -17.39 31.05 29.64
N ILE A 39 -18.58 30.44 29.55
CA ILE A 39 -18.77 29.14 28.88
C ILE A 39 -18.85 29.28 27.37
N VAL A 40 -19.56 30.30 26.86
CA VAL A 40 -19.76 30.47 25.41
C VAL A 40 -18.44 30.58 24.65
N PRO A 41 -17.48 31.46 24.99
CA PRO A 41 -16.22 31.55 24.27
C PRO A 41 -15.38 30.28 24.40
N MET A 42 -15.45 29.57 25.53
CA MET A 42 -14.75 28.30 25.72
C MET A 42 -15.30 27.20 24.79
N ILE A 43 -16.62 27.08 24.67
CA ILE A 43 -17.25 26.13 23.74
C ILE A 43 -16.85 26.47 22.29
N LEU A 44 -16.86 27.75 21.93
CA LEU A 44 -16.44 28.19 20.60
C LEU A 44 -14.99 27.78 20.31
N ILE A 45 -14.06 28.08 21.21
CA ILE A 45 -12.65 27.69 21.07
C ILE A 45 -12.51 26.16 21.01
N ALA A 46 -13.13 25.43 21.93
CA ALA A 46 -13.07 23.97 21.98
C ALA A 46 -13.60 23.35 20.68
N SER A 47 -14.70 23.87 20.13
CA SER A 47 -15.23 23.40 18.85
C SER A 47 -14.26 23.68 17.70
N MET A 48 -13.67 24.88 17.63
CA MET A 48 -12.69 25.25 16.61
C MET A 48 -11.44 24.38 16.70
N SER A 49 -10.90 24.19 17.91
CA SER A 49 -9.77 23.32 18.17
C SER A 49 -10.07 21.87 17.81
N TYR A 50 -11.28 21.38 18.09
CA TYR A 50 -11.70 20.04 17.70
C TYR A 50 -11.73 19.89 16.17
N TYR A 51 -12.34 20.83 15.45
CA TYR A 51 -12.34 20.81 13.98
C TYR A 51 -10.94 20.88 13.39
N GLN A 52 -10.07 21.73 13.95
CA GLN A 52 -8.68 21.85 13.53
C GLN A 52 -7.91 20.55 13.76
N ALA A 53 -7.98 19.97 14.97
CA ALA A 53 -7.30 18.72 15.31
C ALA A 53 -7.80 17.56 14.44
N TYR A 54 -9.11 17.45 14.24
CA TYR A 54 -9.70 16.45 13.36
C TYR A 54 -9.20 16.60 11.91
N SER A 55 -9.23 17.82 11.37
CA SER A 55 -8.76 18.09 10.01
C SER A 55 -7.26 17.79 9.84
N SER A 56 -6.44 18.22 10.80
CA SER A 56 -4.98 18.01 10.77
C SER A 56 -4.62 16.53 10.88
N LEU A 57 -5.28 15.79 11.77
CA LEU A 57 -5.01 14.35 11.92
C LEU A 57 -5.47 13.57 10.67
N ARG A 58 -6.62 13.92 10.11
CA ARG A 58 -7.10 13.33 8.86
C ARG A 58 -6.14 13.61 7.70
N GLN A 59 -5.68 14.85 7.57
CA GLN A 59 -4.73 15.22 6.51
C GLN A 59 -3.41 14.48 6.68
N ALA A 60 -2.87 14.41 7.90
CA ALA A 60 -1.64 13.67 8.19
C ALA A 60 -1.75 12.19 7.80
N ALA A 61 -2.86 11.53 8.13
CA ALA A 61 -3.09 10.14 7.75
C ALA A 61 -3.19 9.94 6.22
N VAL A 62 -3.82 10.88 5.51
CA VAL A 62 -3.88 10.87 4.04
C VAL A 62 -2.48 11.08 3.44
N ASP A 63 -1.74 12.06 3.94
CA ASP A 63 -0.39 12.38 3.46
C ASP A 63 0.59 11.23 3.71
N GLU A 64 0.48 10.53 4.84
CA GLU A 64 1.27 9.35 5.15
C GLU A 64 0.96 8.20 4.17
N LEU A 65 -0.33 7.94 3.90
CA LEU A 65 -0.73 6.92 2.92
C LEU A 65 -0.23 7.25 1.51
N VAL A 66 -0.34 8.51 1.10
CA VAL A 66 0.16 8.96 -0.22
C VAL A 66 1.68 8.80 -0.30
N GLN A 67 2.41 9.18 0.74
CA GLN A 67 3.87 9.00 0.79
C GLN A 67 4.26 7.53 0.76
N ALA A 68 3.58 6.67 1.52
CA ALA A 68 3.84 5.23 1.51
C ALA A 68 3.55 4.61 0.14
N ALA A 69 2.46 5.02 -0.52
CA ALA A 69 2.13 4.58 -1.87
C ALA A 69 3.18 5.02 -2.89
N ASP A 70 3.66 6.27 -2.80
CA ASP A 70 4.71 6.79 -3.67
C ASP A 70 6.05 6.07 -3.43
N LEU A 71 6.46 5.86 -2.18
CA LEU A 71 7.66 5.07 -1.87
C LEU A 71 7.59 3.64 -2.42
N ASN A 72 6.43 3.00 -2.33
CA ASN A 72 6.22 1.67 -2.91
C ASN A 72 6.28 1.69 -4.43
N GLU A 73 5.72 2.72 -5.08
CA GLU A 73 5.81 2.89 -6.53
C GLU A 73 7.26 3.05 -6.99
N ARG A 74 8.02 3.93 -6.32
CA ARG A 74 9.46 4.11 -6.57
C ARG A 74 10.25 2.82 -6.34
N PHE A 75 9.93 2.08 -5.28
CA PHE A 75 10.54 0.79 -4.98
C PHE A 75 10.30 -0.20 -6.12
N ILE A 76 9.05 -0.38 -6.56
CA ILE A 76 8.69 -1.32 -7.64
C ILE A 76 9.39 -0.91 -8.94
N ARG A 77 9.38 0.38 -9.30
CA ARG A 77 10.07 0.87 -10.52
C ARG A 77 11.57 0.62 -10.46
N SER A 78 12.19 0.98 -9.35
CA SER A 78 13.62 0.75 -9.14
C SER A 78 13.92 -0.74 -9.20
N TRP A 79 13.04 -1.56 -8.63
CA TRP A 79 13.18 -3.00 -8.66
C TRP A 79 13.20 -3.52 -10.10
N PHE A 80 12.26 -3.12 -10.95
CA PHE A 80 12.28 -3.53 -12.36
C PHE A 80 13.49 -2.98 -13.12
N ASN A 81 13.86 -1.71 -12.90
CA ASN A 81 15.00 -1.09 -13.59
C ASN A 81 16.32 -1.83 -13.34
N TYR A 82 16.58 -2.24 -12.10
CA TYR A 82 17.76 -3.04 -11.78
C TYR A 82 17.71 -4.41 -12.47
N ARG A 83 16.56 -5.07 -12.49
CA ARG A 83 16.39 -6.36 -13.16
C ARG A 83 16.59 -6.29 -14.67
N PHE A 84 16.08 -5.25 -15.34
CA PHE A 84 16.37 -5.03 -16.77
C PHE A 84 17.85 -4.75 -17.01
N THR A 85 18.50 -4.01 -16.12
CA THR A 85 19.94 -3.75 -16.20
C THR A 85 20.73 -5.06 -16.06
N ASP A 86 20.40 -5.87 -15.07
CA ASP A 86 21.04 -7.17 -14.82
C ASP A 86 20.87 -8.11 -16.02
N VAL A 87 19.65 -8.26 -16.55
CA VAL A 87 19.39 -9.07 -17.75
C VAL A 87 20.17 -8.56 -18.95
N THR A 88 20.25 -7.24 -19.16
CA THR A 88 21.02 -6.65 -20.26
C THR A 88 22.52 -6.92 -20.12
N LEU A 89 23.06 -6.82 -18.91
CA LEU A 89 24.45 -7.14 -18.63
C LEU A 89 24.74 -8.63 -18.88
N GLN A 90 23.86 -9.52 -18.39
CA GLN A 90 24.03 -10.97 -18.56
C GLN A 90 23.87 -11.43 -20.00
N ALA A 91 22.93 -10.85 -20.75
CA ALA A 91 22.78 -11.05 -22.19
C ALA A 91 24.00 -10.54 -22.97
N GLY A 92 24.81 -9.65 -22.38
CA GLY A 92 26.07 -9.16 -22.93
C GLY A 92 27.26 -10.09 -22.76
N VAL A 93 27.22 -11.01 -21.80
CA VAL A 93 28.34 -11.90 -21.43
C VAL A 93 28.67 -12.86 -22.57
N PRO A 94 29.93 -12.90 -23.06
CA PRO A 94 30.33 -13.74 -24.19
C PRO A 94 30.02 -15.23 -23.99
N THR A 95 30.32 -15.79 -22.81
CA THR A 95 30.11 -17.22 -22.53
C THR A 95 28.64 -17.65 -22.66
N HIS A 96 27.69 -16.82 -22.22
CA HIS A 96 26.26 -17.12 -22.38
C HIS A 96 25.81 -17.05 -23.83
N LYS A 97 26.33 -16.08 -24.58
CA LYS A 97 26.07 -15.96 -26.02
C LYS A 97 26.62 -17.16 -26.78
N ASP A 98 27.86 -17.54 -26.50
CA ASP A 98 28.53 -18.66 -27.15
C ASP A 98 27.82 -19.98 -26.85
N LEU A 99 27.33 -20.16 -25.62
CA LEU A 99 26.49 -21.30 -25.25
C LEU A 99 25.18 -21.30 -26.04
N LEU A 100 24.43 -20.19 -26.07
CA LEU A 100 23.18 -20.11 -26.84
C LEU A 100 23.40 -20.35 -28.34
N ILE A 101 24.47 -19.80 -28.92
CA ILE A 101 24.83 -20.03 -30.32
C ILE A 101 25.14 -21.51 -30.55
N SER A 102 25.96 -22.14 -29.70
CA SER A 102 26.28 -23.55 -29.78
C SER A 102 25.04 -24.43 -29.67
N LEU A 103 24.11 -24.10 -28.76
CA LEU A 103 22.84 -24.82 -28.60
C LEU A 103 21.94 -24.68 -29.82
N ARG A 104 21.86 -23.49 -30.42
CA ARG A 104 21.09 -23.27 -31.65
C ARG A 104 21.68 -24.06 -32.82
N GLU A 105 23.00 -24.03 -33.01
CA GLU A 105 23.68 -24.79 -34.07
C GLU A 105 23.48 -26.29 -33.91
N GLY A 106 23.56 -26.81 -32.68
CA GLY A 106 23.28 -28.22 -32.40
C GLY A 106 21.83 -28.59 -32.74
N TYR A 107 20.87 -27.72 -32.41
CA TYR A 107 19.47 -27.92 -32.76
C TYR A 107 19.27 -27.99 -34.27
N GLU A 108 19.78 -26.99 -35.00
CA GLU A 108 19.72 -26.92 -36.47
C GLU A 108 20.35 -28.14 -37.15
N HIS A 109 21.45 -28.66 -36.61
CA HIS A 109 22.14 -29.83 -37.16
C HIS A 109 21.48 -31.17 -36.79
N SER A 110 20.76 -31.22 -35.65
CA SER A 110 20.14 -32.45 -35.17
C SER A 110 19.08 -33.00 -36.12
N ASN A 111 18.39 -32.11 -36.87
CA ASN A 111 17.20 -32.44 -37.65
C ASN A 111 16.10 -33.15 -36.84
N THR A 112 16.05 -32.91 -35.52
CA THR A 112 15.01 -33.42 -34.61
C THR A 112 14.09 -32.30 -34.17
N ASP A 113 12.96 -32.64 -33.55
CA ASP A 113 12.14 -31.64 -32.86
C ASP A 113 12.88 -31.08 -31.63
N LEU A 114 12.50 -29.88 -31.21
CA LEU A 114 13.18 -29.15 -30.14
C LEU A 114 13.20 -29.93 -28.81
N PHE A 115 12.09 -30.57 -28.44
CA PHE A 115 12.00 -31.37 -27.23
C PHE A 115 12.96 -32.55 -27.25
N THR A 116 13.03 -33.28 -28.37
CA THR A 116 13.99 -34.38 -28.55
C THR A 116 15.44 -33.87 -28.50
N TYR A 117 15.73 -32.73 -29.13
CA TYR A 117 17.08 -32.17 -29.15
C TYR A 117 17.59 -31.83 -27.75
N VAL A 118 16.81 -31.12 -26.94
CA VAL A 118 17.27 -30.67 -25.61
C VAL A 118 17.48 -31.81 -24.61
N HIS A 119 16.94 -33.00 -24.90
CA HIS A 119 17.17 -34.23 -24.14
C HIS A 119 18.27 -35.12 -24.74
N SER A 120 18.95 -34.67 -25.80
CA SER A 120 19.97 -35.45 -26.50
C SER A 120 21.33 -35.39 -25.81
N SER A 121 22.20 -36.35 -26.12
CA SER A 121 23.59 -36.33 -25.65
C SER A 121 24.43 -35.19 -26.24
N ASP A 122 24.06 -34.69 -27.43
CA ASP A 122 24.74 -33.54 -28.06
C ASP A 122 24.50 -32.28 -27.24
N TRP A 123 23.24 -32.02 -26.88
CA TRP A 123 22.88 -30.92 -25.98
C TRP A 123 23.65 -31.01 -24.66
N GLN A 124 23.65 -32.18 -24.02
CA GLN A 124 24.37 -32.38 -22.75
C GLN A 124 25.86 -32.11 -22.88
N ALA A 125 26.49 -32.52 -23.99
CA ALA A 125 27.91 -32.28 -24.24
C ALA A 125 28.23 -30.79 -24.44
N ARG A 126 27.30 -30.01 -25.00
CA ARG A 126 27.46 -28.56 -25.18
C ARG A 126 27.31 -27.79 -23.88
N VAL A 127 26.34 -28.19 -23.04
CA VAL A 127 26.05 -27.51 -21.76
C VAL A 127 27.11 -27.81 -20.70
N LYS A 128 27.59 -29.07 -20.66
CA LYS A 128 28.51 -29.53 -19.63
C LYS A 128 29.76 -28.65 -19.53
N GLY A 129 29.95 -28.04 -18.36
CA GLY A 129 31.10 -27.19 -18.04
C GLY A 129 31.03 -25.76 -18.61
N GLN A 130 29.95 -25.41 -19.34
CA GLN A 130 29.69 -24.03 -19.77
C GLN A 130 28.59 -23.36 -18.92
N GLU A 131 27.73 -24.14 -18.28
CA GLU A 131 26.61 -23.63 -17.46
C GLU A 131 27.00 -23.05 -16.11
N ASP A 132 28.22 -23.31 -15.61
CA ASP A 132 28.65 -22.92 -14.26
C ASP A 132 28.41 -21.43 -13.98
N SER A 133 28.66 -20.57 -14.97
CA SER A 133 28.42 -19.13 -14.87
C SER A 133 26.95 -18.75 -14.77
N ILE A 134 26.06 -19.50 -15.43
CA ILE A 134 24.60 -19.29 -15.39
C ILE A 134 24.03 -19.79 -14.08
N VAL A 135 24.44 -20.98 -13.64
CA VAL A 135 24.04 -21.56 -12.34
C VAL A 135 24.51 -20.66 -11.20
N ALA A 136 25.72 -20.09 -11.27
CA ALA A 136 26.22 -19.15 -10.28
C ALA A 136 25.34 -17.88 -10.16
N ILE A 137 24.72 -17.43 -11.25
CA ILE A 137 23.79 -16.28 -11.22
C ILE A 137 22.50 -16.67 -10.49
N GLY A 138 21.90 -17.81 -10.82
CA GLY A 138 20.72 -18.31 -10.11
C GLY A 138 20.97 -18.43 -8.59
N ALA A 139 22.14 -18.97 -8.22
CA ALA A 139 22.55 -19.09 -6.82
C ALA A 139 22.84 -17.73 -6.14
N ALA A 140 23.40 -16.76 -6.87
CA ALA A 140 23.72 -15.44 -6.34
C ALA A 140 22.48 -14.56 -6.11
N TYR A 141 21.37 -14.85 -6.80
CA TYR A 141 20.15 -14.06 -6.74
C TYR A 141 18.94 -14.94 -6.37
N PRO A 142 18.68 -15.18 -5.06
CA PRO A 142 17.63 -16.08 -4.58
C PRO A 142 16.19 -15.73 -5.01
N TYR A 143 15.97 -14.53 -5.54
CA TYR A 143 14.69 -14.08 -6.08
C TYR A 143 14.49 -14.46 -7.56
N VAL A 144 15.52 -14.96 -8.23
CA VAL A 144 15.45 -15.48 -9.59
C VAL A 144 15.03 -16.93 -9.49
N TYR A 145 13.84 -17.24 -10.02
CA TYR A 145 13.30 -18.59 -10.01
C TYR A 145 14.00 -19.47 -11.05
N ASP A 146 14.09 -18.99 -12.28
CA ASP A 146 14.69 -19.71 -13.40
C ASP A 146 15.39 -18.73 -14.37
N ILE A 147 16.35 -19.23 -15.13
CA ILE A 147 17.10 -18.51 -16.15
C ILE A 147 17.01 -19.28 -17.45
N PHE A 148 16.42 -18.63 -18.45
CA PHE A 148 16.21 -19.18 -19.79
C PHE A 148 17.28 -18.66 -20.76
N LEU A 149 17.79 -19.55 -21.63
CA LEU A 149 18.40 -19.12 -22.90
C LEU A 149 17.43 -19.44 -24.03
N ILE A 150 16.93 -18.38 -24.65
CA ILE A 150 15.91 -18.43 -25.70
C ILE A 150 16.52 -17.82 -26.96
N ASP A 151 16.43 -18.52 -28.09
CA ASP A 151 16.89 -17.96 -29.36
C ASP A 151 15.88 -16.96 -29.95
N ASN A 152 16.29 -16.30 -31.04
CA ASN A 152 15.45 -15.31 -31.72
C ASN A 152 14.23 -15.92 -32.44
N GLN A 153 14.12 -17.25 -32.48
CA GLN A 153 12.99 -17.99 -33.01
C GLN A 153 12.01 -18.39 -31.90
N GLY A 154 12.31 -18.06 -30.65
CA GLY A 154 11.48 -18.36 -29.49
C GLY A 154 11.71 -19.76 -28.91
N ASN A 155 12.74 -20.49 -29.36
CA ASN A 155 13.05 -21.82 -28.85
C ASN A 155 13.70 -21.73 -27.47
N ILE A 156 13.12 -22.39 -26.47
CA ILE A 156 13.73 -22.52 -25.14
C ILE A 156 14.78 -23.63 -25.21
N LEU A 157 16.04 -23.23 -25.34
CA LEU A 157 17.19 -24.14 -25.55
C LEU A 157 17.92 -24.49 -24.26
N TYR A 158 17.74 -23.70 -23.19
CA TYR A 158 18.31 -23.95 -21.86
C TYR A 158 17.43 -23.32 -20.79
N THR A 159 17.35 -23.99 -19.64
CA THR A 159 16.71 -23.51 -18.39
C THR A 159 17.52 -24.07 -17.22
N ILE A 160 17.54 -23.42 -16.06
CA ILE A 160 18.13 -24.03 -14.87
C ILE A 160 17.20 -25.13 -14.32
N GLU A 161 15.89 -24.85 -14.28
CA GLU A 161 14.93 -25.71 -13.59
C GLU A 161 14.46 -26.91 -14.43
N HIS A 162 14.59 -26.85 -15.77
CA HIS A 162 14.23 -27.93 -16.70
C HIS A 162 12.78 -28.40 -16.54
N GLU A 163 11.87 -27.44 -16.34
CA GLU A 163 10.45 -27.69 -16.18
C GLU A 163 9.77 -27.97 -17.52
N ASP A 164 8.44 -28.09 -17.51
CA ASP A 164 7.69 -28.55 -18.67
C ASP A 164 7.80 -27.59 -19.89
N ASP A 165 8.24 -26.34 -19.72
CA ASP A 165 8.50 -25.41 -20.83
C ASP A 165 9.82 -25.64 -21.55
N PHE A 166 10.74 -26.39 -20.95
CA PHE A 166 12.02 -26.72 -21.54
C PHE A 166 11.84 -27.51 -22.84
N GLY A 167 12.49 -27.06 -23.92
CA GLY A 167 12.33 -27.65 -25.24
C GLY A 167 11.03 -27.29 -25.95
N THR A 168 10.31 -26.26 -25.49
CA THR A 168 9.15 -25.69 -26.19
C THR A 168 9.49 -24.40 -26.92
N ASN A 169 8.65 -24.02 -27.88
CA ASN A 169 8.76 -22.75 -28.59
C ASN A 169 7.72 -21.76 -28.05
N LEU A 170 8.14 -20.53 -27.77
CA LEU A 170 7.29 -19.50 -27.23
C LEU A 170 6.39 -18.84 -28.26
N PHE A 171 6.69 -18.89 -29.55
CA PHE A 171 5.93 -18.19 -30.58
C PHE A 171 4.87 -19.07 -31.26
N ASP A 172 5.12 -20.38 -31.37
CA ASP A 172 4.18 -21.33 -32.00
C ASP A 172 3.80 -22.53 -31.11
N GLY A 173 4.44 -22.70 -29.95
CA GLY A 173 4.18 -23.79 -29.02
C GLY A 173 3.05 -23.51 -28.03
N ARG A 174 2.94 -24.39 -27.03
CA ARG A 174 1.85 -24.39 -26.04
C ARG A 174 1.73 -23.10 -25.20
N TYR A 175 2.79 -22.28 -25.17
CA TYR A 175 2.86 -21.03 -24.42
C TYR A 175 2.65 -19.77 -25.27
N ALA A 176 2.39 -19.90 -26.57
CA ALA A 176 2.28 -18.77 -27.51
C ALA A 176 1.24 -17.71 -27.13
N GLN A 177 0.20 -18.10 -26.38
CA GLN A 177 -0.87 -17.20 -25.97
C GLN A 177 -0.74 -16.74 -24.51
N THR A 178 0.46 -16.82 -23.94
CA THR A 178 0.73 -16.43 -22.55
C THR A 178 1.51 -15.12 -22.48
N LYS A 179 1.43 -14.47 -21.30
CA LYS A 179 2.26 -13.28 -21.01
C LYS A 179 3.76 -13.57 -21.10
N PHE A 180 4.17 -14.82 -20.90
CA PHE A 180 5.58 -15.21 -21.03
C PHE A 180 6.04 -15.04 -22.48
N SER A 181 5.28 -15.56 -23.44
CA SER A 181 5.57 -15.36 -24.86
C SER A 181 5.58 -13.88 -25.25
N TRP A 182 4.58 -13.09 -24.82
CA TRP A 182 4.51 -11.66 -25.14
C TRP A 182 5.63 -10.81 -24.54
N LEU A 183 6.31 -11.30 -23.49
CA LEU A 183 7.47 -10.59 -22.91
C LEU A 183 8.72 -10.75 -23.77
N VAL A 184 8.83 -11.86 -24.51
CA VAL A 184 10.03 -12.24 -25.28
C VAL A 184 9.98 -11.72 -26.72
N GLN A 185 8.79 -11.48 -27.27
CA GLN A 185 8.56 -10.92 -28.62
C GLN A 185 8.88 -9.41 -28.68
#